data_AF-A0A831LNX4-F1
#
_entry.id   AF-A0A831LNX4-F1
#
_cell.length_a   1.000
_cell.length_b   1.000
_cell.length_c   1.000
_cell.angle_alpha   90.00
_cell.angle_beta   90.00
_cell.angle_gamma   90.00
#
_symmetry.space_group_name_H-M   'P 1'
#
loop_
_entity.id
_entity.type
_entity.pdbx_description
1 polymer ?
#
loop_
_entity_poly.entity_id
_entity_poly.type
_entity_poly.pdbx_seq_one_letter_code
_entity_poly.pdbx_strand_id
1 'polypeptide(L)'
;MLKSNIPGGISSSVIPQNWLFLTTYKKFREKLLKNETWSVVARLGTKGFQTPMWDFNVMLLSIVHQKPQPENMFTGLDVSEENNAAEKDKALKTDELKIIKQNEQLENPDARIVLGKNSTGVLFSKYAYAYQGISPADFPKFGRNFWEIFNWENNDWWFWQSTVKETVHFGGKELILWYSELLKKIKEEGTAYIRGSESWEKDGISVSAMGKLPVTLSKGQASDTNVAIVIPQNKNHISAIWCFCSSPNFNEEVRKIDQTLKVTNSTLIKIPFDLEYWQKVAAEKYPNGLPEPYSDDPTQWLFHGHPVKAENPLQVAVVRLLGYRWPAEVNAASSSVSGSVNNNAAGSGIYVSEEARELIAAVKQHDHHTDDDGILCIPPVNTETAGADRLRDYLQEIFADEWNTHTQQQLFDKEGAKATNMETWLRDEFFVQHCKLFKNRPFIWHIWDGRKDGFSALVNYHQLNKDNLSKLIYTYLNDWIRMCEAKKKDGESGAEGLLSAALQLKQKLELILEGEAPYDIFVRWKPLEQQPIGWEPDLNDGVRLNIRPFVEAGVLRKKFNVKWGTDRGKNPPGSPWGEVRDNDKHLSLEEKRAAREK
;
A
#
# COMPACT_ATOMS: atom_id res chain seq x y z
N MET A 1 -40.09 12.32 18.68
CA MET A 1 -41.04 11.34 18.11
C MET A 1 -41.63 10.47 19.21
N LEU A 2 -40.93 9.46 19.74
CA LEU A 2 -41.50 8.53 20.73
C LEU A 2 -42.08 9.20 21.99
N LYS A 3 -41.38 10.18 22.57
CA LYS A 3 -41.88 10.95 23.73
C LYS A 3 -43.14 11.78 23.46
N SER A 4 -43.48 11.99 22.20
CA SER A 4 -44.66 12.75 21.77
C SER A 4 -45.84 11.83 21.45
N ASN A 5 -45.63 10.50 21.46
CA ASN A 5 -46.71 9.53 21.30
C ASN A 5 -47.47 9.37 22.61
N ILE A 6 -48.77 9.12 22.51
CA ILE A 6 -49.55 8.56 23.62
C ILE A 6 -49.06 7.13 23.93
N PRO A 7 -49.21 6.64 25.17
CA PRO A 7 -48.92 5.25 25.51
C PRO A 7 -49.63 4.27 24.57
N GLY A 8 -48.89 3.29 24.05
CA GLY A 8 -49.38 2.33 23.05
C GLY A 8 -49.34 2.83 21.60
N GLY A 9 -49.03 4.11 21.36
CA GLY A 9 -48.89 4.67 20.01
C GLY A 9 -47.68 4.13 19.26
N ILE A 10 -47.83 3.85 17.96
CA ILE A 10 -46.78 3.28 17.11
C ILE A 10 -46.13 4.37 16.26
N SER A 11 -44.80 4.42 16.25
CA SER A 11 -44.03 5.22 15.30
C SER A 11 -43.29 4.31 14.33
N SER A 12 -43.51 4.53 13.03
CA SER A 12 -42.78 3.87 11.95
C SER A 12 -41.90 4.89 11.24
N SER A 13 -40.64 4.55 10.97
CA SER A 13 -39.67 5.49 10.40
C SER A 13 -38.68 4.81 9.47
N VAL A 14 -38.24 5.54 8.43
CA VAL A 14 -37.12 5.16 7.57
C VAL A 14 -35.88 5.92 8.04
N ILE A 15 -34.87 5.21 8.55
CA ILE A 15 -33.68 5.84 9.15
C ILE A 15 -32.41 5.03 8.85
N PRO A 16 -31.20 5.62 9.00
CA PRO A 16 -29.96 4.88 8.85
C PRO A 16 -29.88 3.68 9.79
N GLN A 17 -29.44 2.53 9.30
CA GLN A 17 -29.41 1.30 10.10
C GLN A 17 -28.20 1.20 11.04
N ASN A 18 -27.17 2.05 10.86
CA ASN A 18 -25.88 1.93 11.57
C ASN A 18 -26.01 1.95 13.10
N TRP A 19 -27.01 2.65 13.64
CA TRP A 19 -27.20 2.70 15.10
C TRP A 19 -27.72 1.38 15.68
N LEU A 20 -28.15 0.41 14.86
CA LEU A 20 -28.45 -0.95 15.32
C LEU A 20 -27.21 -1.66 15.89
N PHE A 21 -26.00 -1.28 15.46
CA PHE A 21 -24.79 -2.02 15.80
C PHE A 21 -23.56 -1.21 16.20
N LEU A 22 -23.45 0.06 15.77
CA LEU A 22 -22.31 0.90 16.11
C LEU A 22 -22.20 1.16 17.62
N THR A 23 -20.99 1.05 18.17
CA THR A 23 -20.73 1.16 19.62
C THR A 23 -21.16 2.49 20.21
N THR A 24 -21.04 3.59 19.45
CA THR A 24 -21.46 4.95 19.87
C THR A 24 -22.95 5.03 20.25
N TYR A 25 -23.79 4.13 19.72
CA TYR A 25 -25.22 4.06 20.00
C TYR A 25 -25.61 3.02 21.06
N LYS A 26 -24.65 2.38 21.75
CA LYS A 26 -24.92 1.37 22.79
C LYS A 26 -25.96 1.84 23.82
N LYS A 27 -25.70 2.98 24.46
CA LYS A 27 -26.61 3.55 25.48
C LYS A 27 -27.99 3.87 24.91
N PHE A 28 -28.06 4.26 23.64
CA PHE A 28 -29.31 4.54 22.95
C PHE A 28 -30.13 3.26 22.72
N ARG A 29 -29.49 2.18 22.25
CA ARG A 29 -30.13 0.87 22.10
C ARG A 29 -30.61 0.30 23.42
N GLU A 30 -29.76 0.28 24.45
CA GLU A 30 -30.14 -0.20 25.80
C GLU A 30 -31.35 0.55 26.34
N LYS A 31 -31.39 1.87 26.13
CA LYS A 31 -32.53 2.70 26.54
C LYS A 31 -33.81 2.30 25.80
N LEU A 32 -33.75 2.14 24.47
CA LEU A 32 -34.93 1.77 23.69
C LEU A 32 -35.40 0.35 24.03
N LEU A 33 -34.50 -0.63 24.07
CA LEU A 33 -34.81 -2.02 24.38
C LEU A 33 -35.44 -2.20 25.77
N LYS A 34 -35.13 -1.32 26.74
CA LYS A 34 -35.69 -1.39 28.10
C LYS A 34 -37.00 -0.63 28.29
N ASN A 35 -37.25 0.40 27.49
CA ASN A 35 -38.35 1.35 27.74
C ASN A 35 -39.42 1.36 26.67
N GLU A 36 -39.15 0.80 25.49
CA GLU A 36 -40.04 0.84 24.34
C GLU A 36 -40.23 -0.58 23.78
N THR A 37 -41.42 -0.89 23.30
CA THR A 37 -41.75 -2.19 22.71
C THR A 37 -41.43 -2.15 21.22
N TRP A 38 -40.52 -2.99 20.77
CA TRP A 38 -40.14 -3.09 19.37
C TRP A 38 -41.17 -3.96 18.64
N SER A 39 -41.56 -3.54 17.43
CA SER A 39 -42.54 -4.26 16.62
C SER A 39 -41.89 -4.80 15.35
N VAL A 40 -41.29 -3.94 14.53
CA VAL A 40 -40.68 -4.35 13.25
C VAL A 40 -39.31 -3.70 13.08
N VAL A 41 -38.33 -4.48 12.63
CA VAL A 41 -37.04 -4.02 12.12
C VAL A 41 -36.82 -4.67 10.76
N ALA A 42 -36.96 -3.90 9.68
CA ALA A 42 -36.69 -4.37 8.33
C ALA A 42 -35.47 -3.64 7.76
N ARG A 43 -34.35 -4.33 7.59
CA ARG A 43 -33.14 -3.78 6.97
C ARG A 43 -33.31 -3.74 5.47
N LEU A 44 -33.09 -2.58 4.88
CA LEU A 44 -33.18 -2.37 3.43
C LEU A 44 -31.79 -2.28 2.78
N GLY A 45 -30.74 -1.94 3.52
CA GLY A 45 -29.40 -1.74 2.96
C GLY A 45 -29.32 -0.52 2.03
N THR A 46 -28.38 -0.54 1.09
CA THR A 46 -28.24 0.48 0.04
C THR A 46 -29.33 0.36 -1.02
N LYS A 47 -29.49 1.37 -1.91
CA LYS A 47 -30.46 1.33 -3.01
C LYS A 47 -31.91 1.07 -2.61
N GLY A 48 -32.30 1.47 -1.40
CA GLY A 48 -33.67 1.35 -0.88
C GLY A 48 -34.68 2.33 -1.48
N PHE A 49 -34.24 3.26 -2.32
CA PHE A 49 -35.07 4.33 -2.89
C PHE A 49 -34.93 4.34 -4.42
N GLN A 50 -35.97 4.80 -5.11
CA GLN A 50 -35.99 4.90 -6.58
C GLN A 50 -35.11 6.05 -7.11
N THR A 51 -34.93 7.11 -6.31
CA THR A 51 -34.04 8.22 -6.66
C THR A 51 -32.59 7.86 -6.35
N PRO A 52 -31.62 8.27 -7.20
CA PRO A 52 -30.20 8.10 -6.93
C PRO A 52 -29.79 8.99 -5.76
N MET A 53 -29.98 8.48 -4.54
CA MET A 53 -29.36 9.01 -3.34
C MET A 53 -27.99 8.38 -3.17
N TRP A 54 -27.13 9.04 -2.40
CA TRP A 54 -25.93 8.39 -1.87
C TRP A 54 -26.34 7.05 -1.23
N ASP A 55 -25.63 5.96 -1.57
CA ASP A 55 -25.93 4.60 -1.13
C ASP A 55 -25.75 4.44 0.39
N PHE A 56 -26.69 4.99 1.16
CA PHE A 56 -26.76 4.82 2.60
C PHE A 56 -27.49 3.53 2.93
N ASN A 57 -26.96 2.83 3.93
CA ASN A 57 -27.66 1.69 4.51
C ASN A 57 -28.82 2.17 5.40
N VAL A 58 -30.05 1.90 4.97
CA VAL A 58 -31.28 2.31 5.67
C VAL A 58 -32.11 1.12 6.13
N MET A 59 -33.05 1.39 7.05
CA MET A 59 -34.02 0.41 7.54
C MET A 59 -35.39 1.04 7.76
N LEU A 60 -36.42 0.20 7.81
CA LEU A 60 -37.72 0.49 8.36
C LEU A 60 -37.76 0.04 9.82
N LEU A 61 -38.18 0.91 10.72
CA LEU A 61 -38.31 0.63 12.13
C LEU A 61 -39.69 1.02 12.63
N SER A 62 -40.36 0.11 13.32
CA SER A 62 -41.61 0.35 14.04
C SER A 62 -41.44 0.09 15.53
N ILE A 63 -41.67 1.13 16.34
CA ILE A 63 -41.59 1.08 17.80
C ILE A 63 -42.93 1.53 18.40
N VAL A 64 -43.40 0.81 19.39
CA VAL A 64 -44.59 1.11 20.20
C VAL A 64 -44.17 1.81 21.48
N HIS A 65 -44.81 2.95 21.79
CA HIS A 65 -44.51 3.73 22.99
C HIS A 65 -45.11 3.08 24.25
N GLN A 66 -44.48 2.01 24.71
CA GLN A 66 -44.90 1.21 25.85
C GLN A 66 -43.69 0.42 26.37
N LYS A 67 -43.63 0.18 27.68
CA LYS A 67 -42.59 -0.71 28.23
C LYS A 67 -42.79 -2.16 27.73
N PRO A 68 -41.71 -2.85 27.34
CA PRO A 68 -41.77 -4.23 26.88
C PRO A 68 -42.10 -5.19 28.02
N GLN A 69 -42.88 -6.23 27.71
CA GLN A 69 -43.04 -7.38 28.59
C GLN A 69 -41.82 -8.30 28.51
N PRO A 70 -41.54 -9.15 29.52
CA PRO A 70 -40.37 -10.04 29.54
C PRO A 70 -40.23 -10.95 28.30
N GLU A 71 -41.36 -11.40 27.78
CA GLU A 71 -41.46 -12.29 26.61
C GLU A 71 -41.76 -11.53 25.30
N ASN A 72 -41.56 -10.20 25.28
CA ASN A 72 -41.83 -9.43 24.07
C ASN A 72 -40.94 -9.88 22.91
N MET A 73 -41.59 -10.14 21.78
CA MET A 73 -40.96 -10.49 20.51
C MET A 73 -41.14 -9.36 19.51
N PHE A 74 -40.20 -9.19 18.61
CA PHE A 74 -40.34 -8.30 17.45
C PHE A 74 -40.03 -9.05 16.16
N THR A 75 -40.55 -8.52 15.05
CA THR A 75 -40.35 -9.07 13.71
C THR A 75 -39.12 -8.44 13.07
N GLY A 76 -38.15 -9.29 12.71
CA GLY A 76 -36.97 -8.95 11.94
C GLY A 76 -37.11 -9.37 10.48
N LEU A 77 -36.68 -8.51 9.58
CA LEU A 77 -36.58 -8.81 8.15
C LEU A 77 -35.32 -8.18 7.58
N ASP A 78 -34.69 -8.84 6.60
CA ASP A 78 -33.48 -8.35 5.98
C ASP A 78 -33.51 -8.57 4.47
N VAL A 79 -33.69 -7.47 3.74
CA VAL A 79 -33.75 -7.45 2.27
C VAL A 79 -32.58 -6.63 1.70
N SER A 80 -31.49 -6.51 2.47
CA SER A 80 -30.34 -5.69 2.10
C SER A 80 -29.66 -6.12 0.80
N GLU A 81 -29.72 -7.42 0.49
CA GLU A 81 -29.03 -8.02 -0.67
C GLU A 81 -29.74 -7.80 -2.01
N GLU A 82 -31.01 -7.40 -1.99
CA GLU A 82 -31.76 -7.09 -3.21
C GLU A 82 -31.18 -5.87 -3.95
N ASN A 83 -31.20 -5.86 -5.28
CA ASN A 83 -30.37 -4.96 -6.09
C ASN A 83 -30.98 -3.56 -6.28
N ASN A 84 -32.29 -3.42 -6.06
CA ASN A 84 -33.02 -2.18 -6.29
C ASN A 84 -34.29 -2.08 -5.42
N ALA A 85 -34.91 -0.90 -5.41
CA ALA A 85 -36.08 -0.62 -4.59
C ALA A 85 -37.30 -1.51 -4.93
N ALA A 86 -37.48 -1.93 -6.19
CA ALA A 86 -38.61 -2.76 -6.59
C ALA A 86 -38.45 -4.21 -6.12
N GLU A 87 -37.24 -4.75 -6.22
CA GLU A 87 -36.89 -6.06 -5.66
C GLU A 87 -37.04 -6.06 -4.13
N LYS A 88 -36.58 -5.00 -3.45
CA LYS A 88 -36.77 -4.84 -1.99
C LYS A 88 -38.24 -4.77 -1.60
N ASP A 89 -39.07 -4.02 -2.33
CA ASP A 89 -40.53 -3.96 -2.07
C ASP A 89 -41.19 -5.33 -2.21
N LYS A 90 -40.79 -6.11 -3.23
CA LYS A 90 -41.27 -7.48 -3.40
C LYS A 90 -40.83 -8.36 -2.23
N ALA A 91 -39.54 -8.36 -1.91
CA ALA A 91 -38.96 -9.17 -0.83
C ALA A 91 -39.59 -8.83 0.53
N LEU A 92 -39.85 -7.54 0.82
CA LEU A 92 -40.54 -7.11 2.05
C LEU A 92 -41.92 -7.78 2.25
N LYS A 93 -42.57 -8.21 1.16
CA LYS A 93 -43.89 -8.83 1.17
C LYS A 93 -43.85 -10.35 1.15
N THR A 94 -42.73 -10.96 0.76
CA THR A 94 -42.64 -12.39 0.47
C THR A 94 -41.63 -13.15 1.34
N ASP A 95 -40.60 -12.47 1.83
CA ASP A 95 -39.50 -13.10 2.54
C ASP A 95 -39.90 -13.55 3.95
N GLU A 96 -39.19 -14.56 4.45
CA GLU A 96 -39.45 -15.15 5.76
C GLU A 96 -39.22 -14.14 6.89
N LEU A 97 -40.25 -13.95 7.71
CA LEU A 97 -40.21 -13.12 8.90
C LEU A 97 -39.48 -13.84 10.04
N LYS A 98 -38.49 -13.18 10.63
CA LYS A 98 -37.76 -13.71 11.79
C LYS A 98 -38.38 -13.17 13.07
N ILE A 99 -38.73 -14.05 14.00
CA ILE A 99 -39.29 -13.65 15.29
C ILE A 99 -38.17 -13.65 16.33
N ILE A 100 -37.94 -12.50 16.96
CA ILE A 100 -36.75 -12.26 17.79
C ILE A 100 -37.18 -11.80 19.17
N LYS A 101 -36.61 -12.39 20.22
CA LYS A 101 -36.85 -11.97 21.60
C LYS A 101 -36.13 -10.67 21.89
N GLN A 102 -36.90 -9.63 22.23
CA GLN A 102 -36.38 -8.29 22.43
C GLN A 102 -35.37 -8.24 23.58
N ASN A 103 -35.66 -8.92 24.70
CA ASN A 103 -34.80 -8.90 25.88
C ASN A 103 -33.44 -9.56 25.64
N GLU A 104 -33.37 -10.61 24.82
CA GLU A 104 -32.10 -11.28 24.49
C GLU A 104 -31.12 -10.35 23.77
N GLN A 105 -31.62 -9.32 23.07
CA GLN A 105 -30.76 -8.35 22.39
C GLN A 105 -29.92 -7.50 23.38
N LEU A 106 -30.31 -7.42 24.65
CA LEU A 106 -29.53 -6.75 25.70
C LEU A 106 -28.28 -7.55 26.09
N GLU A 107 -28.27 -8.86 25.84
CA GLU A 107 -27.15 -9.75 26.17
C GLU A 107 -26.06 -9.72 25.09
N ASN A 108 -26.43 -9.32 23.86
CA ASN A 108 -25.49 -9.14 22.77
C ASN A 108 -24.38 -8.15 23.14
N PRO A 109 -23.12 -8.36 22.70
CA PRO A 109 -22.05 -7.38 22.89
C PRO A 109 -22.47 -6.00 22.38
N ASP A 110 -22.36 -4.97 23.24
CA ASP A 110 -22.86 -3.61 23.00
C ASP A 110 -24.38 -3.47 22.74
N ALA A 111 -25.19 -4.44 23.20
CA ALA A 111 -26.64 -4.50 22.96
C ALA A 111 -27.00 -4.32 21.48
N ARG A 112 -26.25 -4.96 20.58
CA ARG A 112 -26.44 -4.89 19.12
C ARG A 112 -27.72 -5.63 18.74
N ILE A 113 -28.44 -5.09 17.75
CA ILE A 113 -29.64 -5.72 17.21
C ILE A 113 -29.25 -6.68 16.09
N VAL A 114 -29.47 -7.97 16.30
CA VAL A 114 -29.14 -9.04 15.36
C VAL A 114 -30.45 -9.71 14.94
N LEU A 115 -30.70 -9.75 13.62
CA LEU A 115 -31.92 -10.34 13.08
C LEU A 115 -31.81 -11.85 12.83
N GLY A 116 -30.63 -12.45 12.98
CA GLY A 116 -30.38 -13.89 12.81
C GLY A 116 -30.34 -14.64 14.14
N LYS A 117 -30.02 -15.94 14.09
CA LYS A 117 -29.73 -16.72 15.31
C LYS A 117 -28.59 -16.03 16.07
N ASN A 118 -28.80 -15.79 17.37
CA ASN A 118 -27.73 -15.32 18.25
C ASN A 118 -26.57 -16.31 18.17
N SER A 119 -25.38 -15.80 17.87
CA SER A 119 -24.19 -16.63 17.88
C SER A 119 -23.86 -16.96 19.34
N THR A 120 -24.29 -18.14 19.80
CA THR A 120 -24.01 -18.64 21.15
C THR A 120 -22.59 -19.19 21.20
N GLY A 121 -21.85 -18.90 22.27
CA GLY A 121 -20.49 -19.41 22.44
C GLY A 121 -19.56 -18.45 23.16
N VAL A 122 -18.32 -18.89 23.33
CA VAL A 122 -17.27 -18.10 23.96
C VAL A 122 -16.80 -17.03 22.98
N LEU A 123 -16.76 -15.76 23.43
CA LEU A 123 -16.30 -14.65 22.60
C LEU A 123 -14.80 -14.78 22.28
N PHE A 124 -14.46 -14.39 21.06
CA PHE A 124 -13.09 -14.38 20.55
C PHE A 124 -12.16 -13.48 21.38
N SER A 125 -12.70 -12.43 22.00
CA SER A 125 -11.99 -11.55 22.95
C SER A 125 -11.41 -12.27 24.17
N LYS A 126 -11.88 -13.48 24.51
CA LYS A 126 -11.26 -14.32 25.54
C LYS A 126 -9.87 -14.84 25.11
N TYR A 127 -9.62 -14.97 23.80
CA TYR A 127 -8.43 -15.61 23.25
C TYR A 127 -7.52 -14.66 22.49
N ALA A 128 -8.02 -13.47 22.10
CA ALA A 128 -7.25 -12.50 21.33
C ALA A 128 -7.56 -11.04 21.71
N TYR A 129 -6.61 -10.16 21.43
CA TYR A 129 -6.77 -8.72 21.41
C TYR A 129 -6.78 -8.21 19.96
N ALA A 130 -7.38 -7.05 19.71
CA ALA A 130 -7.38 -6.42 18.39
C ALA A 130 -6.99 -4.94 18.48
N TYR A 131 -5.93 -4.56 17.78
CA TYR A 131 -5.33 -3.23 17.82
C TYR A 131 -5.48 -2.51 16.49
N GLN A 132 -5.63 -1.19 16.54
CA GLN A 132 -5.74 -0.35 15.35
C GLN A 132 -4.35 0.15 14.93
N GLY A 133 -4.08 0.23 13.62
CA GLY A 133 -2.86 0.83 13.10
C GLY A 133 -2.79 2.36 13.17
N ILE A 134 -1.63 2.88 12.76
CA ILE A 134 -1.22 4.30 12.83
C ILE A 134 -1.92 5.14 11.75
N SER A 135 -2.24 6.40 12.07
CA SER A 135 -2.65 7.42 11.09
C SER A 135 -1.75 8.66 11.21
N PRO A 136 -0.86 8.93 10.23
CA PRO A 136 0.12 10.02 10.31
C PRO A 136 -0.45 11.41 9.94
N ALA A 137 -1.77 11.54 9.76
CA ALA A 137 -2.50 12.76 9.36
C ALA A 137 -2.16 13.35 7.96
N ASP A 138 -0.91 13.28 7.51
CA ASP A 138 -0.44 13.68 6.18
C ASP A 138 0.38 12.54 5.55
N PHE A 139 -0.32 11.57 4.96
CA PHE A 139 0.32 10.41 4.32
C PHE A 139 1.34 10.81 3.24
N PRO A 140 1.06 11.75 2.31
CA PRO A 140 2.07 12.19 1.35
C PRO A 140 3.36 12.74 1.97
N LYS A 141 3.33 13.25 3.20
CA LYS A 141 4.55 13.70 3.90
C LYS A 141 5.30 12.55 4.56
N PHE A 142 4.60 11.67 5.27
CA PHE A 142 5.22 10.67 6.16
C PHE A 142 5.23 9.24 5.61
N GLY A 143 4.45 8.90 4.60
CA GLY A 143 4.33 7.56 4.05
C GLY A 143 4.96 7.43 2.66
N ARG A 144 5.68 6.34 2.41
CA ARG A 144 6.24 6.00 1.09
C ARG A 144 6.03 4.53 0.79
N ASN A 145 6.19 4.13 -0.46
CA ASN A 145 6.54 2.74 -0.73
C ASN A 145 8.02 2.53 -0.43
N PHE A 146 8.40 1.33 0.03
CA PHE A 146 9.77 1.07 0.50
C PHE A 146 10.81 1.29 -0.60
N TRP A 147 10.47 1.00 -1.85
CA TRP A 147 11.36 1.13 -3.01
C TRP A 147 11.62 2.58 -3.43
N GLU A 148 10.94 3.55 -2.83
CA GLU A 148 11.22 4.98 -3.08
C GLU A 148 12.41 5.48 -2.27
N ILE A 149 12.87 4.71 -1.27
CA ILE A 149 13.97 5.04 -0.38
C ILE A 149 15.08 4.01 -0.56
N PHE A 150 16.32 4.49 -0.44
CA PHE A 150 17.53 3.68 -0.40
C PHE A 150 18.32 4.08 0.85
N ASN A 151 19.11 3.14 1.37
CA ASN A 151 19.82 3.24 2.66
C ASN A 151 18.90 3.11 3.90
N TRP A 152 18.85 1.89 4.44
CA TRP A 152 18.00 1.50 5.57
C TRP A 152 18.65 1.72 6.95
N GLU A 153 19.94 2.01 6.99
CA GLU A 153 20.73 1.97 8.23
C GLU A 153 20.62 3.25 9.08
N ASN A 154 20.27 4.40 8.47
CA ASN A 154 20.34 5.73 9.11
C ASN A 154 19.02 6.50 9.16
N ASN A 155 17.89 5.83 8.94
CA ASN A 155 16.63 6.54 8.76
C ASN A 155 15.56 6.14 9.78
N ASP A 156 14.79 7.14 10.22
CA ASP A 156 13.56 6.99 11.02
C ASP A 156 12.42 6.28 10.24
N TRP A 157 12.71 5.48 9.21
CA TRP A 157 11.74 4.76 8.40
C TRP A 157 11.40 3.41 9.05
N TRP A 158 10.12 3.22 9.38
CA TRP A 158 9.60 1.98 9.94
C TRP A 158 8.83 1.21 8.87
N PHE A 159 8.98 -0.11 8.81
CA PHE A 159 8.12 -0.95 7.99
C PHE A 159 6.67 -0.83 8.48
N TRP A 160 5.77 -0.57 7.53
CA TRP A 160 4.40 -0.19 7.83
C TRP A 160 3.42 -1.07 7.03
N GLN A 161 2.90 -2.12 7.68
CA GLN A 161 2.07 -3.11 7.02
C GLN A 161 0.71 -2.53 6.63
N SER A 162 0.36 -2.71 5.36
CA SER A 162 -0.86 -2.24 4.73
C SER A 162 -1.86 -3.37 4.49
N THR A 163 -3.01 -3.03 3.90
CA THR A 163 -4.08 -3.96 3.56
C THR A 163 -3.67 -4.92 2.44
N VAL A 164 -4.31 -6.10 2.41
CA VAL A 164 -4.27 -7.08 1.32
C VAL A 164 -5.61 -7.12 0.60
N LYS A 165 -5.61 -7.50 -0.69
CA LYS A 165 -6.85 -7.65 -1.48
C LYS A 165 -7.55 -8.99 -1.23
N GLU A 166 -6.77 -10.01 -0.93
CA GLU A 166 -7.21 -11.38 -0.68
C GLU A 166 -6.41 -11.98 0.47
N THR A 167 -6.92 -13.06 1.05
CA THR A 167 -6.26 -13.72 2.18
C THR A 167 -5.03 -14.47 1.68
N VAL A 168 -3.85 -14.07 2.17
CA VAL A 168 -2.54 -14.63 1.80
C VAL A 168 -1.66 -14.74 3.04
N HIS A 169 -0.70 -15.66 3.07
CA HIS A 169 0.16 -15.82 4.24
C HIS A 169 0.95 -14.56 4.57
N PHE A 170 1.58 -13.92 3.58
CA PHE A 170 2.29 -12.66 3.77
C PHE A 170 1.97 -11.67 2.65
N GLY A 171 1.50 -10.49 3.03
CA GLY A 171 1.14 -9.43 2.09
C GLY A 171 0.98 -8.07 2.76
N GLY A 172 0.77 -7.05 1.92
CA GLY A 172 0.63 -5.66 2.37
C GLY A 172 1.97 -5.08 2.86
N LYS A 173 3.09 -5.61 2.38
CA LYS A 173 4.45 -5.28 2.85
C LYS A 173 5.18 -4.33 1.91
N GLU A 174 4.49 -3.26 1.56
CA GLU A 174 4.98 -2.30 0.57
C GLU A 174 5.30 -0.92 1.16
N LEU A 175 4.65 -0.54 2.26
CA LEU A 175 4.72 0.82 2.80
C LEU A 175 5.76 0.96 3.92
N ILE A 176 6.34 2.15 3.99
CA ILE A 176 7.18 2.57 5.11
C ILE A 176 6.65 3.90 5.67
N LEU A 177 6.85 4.10 6.96
CA LEU A 177 6.42 5.28 7.70
C LEU A 177 7.64 6.02 8.25
N TRP A 178 7.73 7.31 7.95
CA TRP A 178 8.75 8.20 8.52
C TRP A 178 8.36 8.55 9.95
N TYR A 179 8.84 7.78 10.90
CA TYR A 179 8.61 7.96 12.33
C TYR A 179 9.57 9.01 12.94
N SER A 180 9.70 10.15 12.28
CA SER A 180 10.59 11.24 12.68
C SER A 180 10.15 11.92 13.98
N GLU A 181 11.07 12.66 14.61
CA GLU A 181 10.77 13.56 15.73
C GLU A 181 9.60 14.50 15.43
N LEU A 182 9.45 14.93 14.17
CA LEU A 182 8.32 15.75 13.75
C LEU A 182 6.99 15.01 13.87
N LEU A 183 6.92 13.73 13.49
CA LEU A 183 5.69 12.93 13.65
C LEU A 183 5.37 12.72 15.14
N LYS A 184 6.39 12.53 15.98
CA LYS A 184 6.24 12.44 17.45
C LYS A 184 5.65 13.73 18.02
N LYS A 185 6.15 14.89 17.61
CA LYS A 185 5.61 16.20 18.02
C LYS A 185 4.15 16.40 17.56
N ILE A 186 3.83 16.08 16.31
CA ILE A 186 2.45 16.22 15.77
C ILE A 186 1.47 15.28 16.51
N LYS A 187 1.94 14.14 17.01
CA LYS A 187 1.16 13.26 17.89
C LYS A 187 0.89 13.92 19.24
N GLU A 188 1.88 14.55 19.87
CA GLU A 188 1.71 15.27 21.14
C GLU A 188 0.71 16.44 21.01
N GLU A 189 0.71 17.10 19.86
CA GLU A 189 -0.26 18.16 19.50
C GLU A 189 -1.68 17.61 19.17
N GLY A 190 -1.87 16.28 19.17
CA GLY A 190 -3.17 15.62 18.97
C GLY A 190 -3.66 15.58 17.52
N THR A 191 -2.83 15.94 16.54
CA THR A 191 -3.20 15.97 15.12
C THR A 191 -2.96 14.61 14.44
N ALA A 192 -1.93 13.87 14.84
CA ALA A 192 -1.68 12.49 14.41
C ALA A 192 -2.04 11.49 15.51
N TYR A 193 -2.51 10.30 15.10
CA TYR A 193 -2.88 9.23 16.03
C TYR A 193 -1.96 8.04 15.83
N ILE A 194 -0.97 7.90 16.71
CA ILE A 194 -0.10 6.72 16.78
C ILE A 194 -0.70 5.78 17.83
N ARG A 195 -1.27 4.66 17.37
CA ARG A 195 -1.97 3.64 18.17
C ARG A 195 -1.45 2.25 17.81
N GLY A 196 -1.75 1.27 18.66
CA GLY A 196 -1.45 -0.13 18.39
C GLY A 196 -0.02 -0.55 18.70
N SER A 197 0.71 0.24 19.48
CA SER A 197 2.07 -0.14 19.94
C SER A 197 2.10 -1.46 20.70
N GLU A 198 0.98 -1.84 21.30
CA GLU A 198 0.82 -3.10 22.02
C GLU A 198 0.87 -4.33 21.11
N SER A 199 0.70 -4.17 19.78
CA SER A 199 0.81 -5.24 18.80
C SER A 199 2.19 -5.32 18.14
N TRP A 200 3.05 -4.32 18.31
CA TRP A 200 4.38 -4.34 17.70
C TRP A 200 5.24 -5.44 18.33
N GLU A 201 6.16 -5.97 17.54
CA GLU A 201 7.07 -7.07 17.90
C GLU A 201 6.37 -8.39 18.32
N LYS A 202 5.08 -8.52 17.99
CA LYS A 202 4.29 -9.72 18.27
C LYS A 202 3.74 -10.33 16.99
N ASP A 203 3.80 -11.64 16.93
CA ASP A 203 3.11 -12.42 15.89
C ASP A 203 1.60 -12.25 16.02
N GLY A 204 0.94 -12.06 14.89
CA GLY A 204 -0.48 -11.76 14.84
C GLY A 204 -1.09 -11.95 13.46
N ILE A 205 -2.38 -11.67 13.37
CA ILE A 205 -3.14 -11.68 12.12
C ILE A 205 -3.48 -10.23 11.76
N SER A 206 -2.97 -9.76 10.64
CA SER A 206 -3.36 -8.50 10.03
C SER A 206 -4.68 -8.67 9.30
N VAL A 207 -5.69 -7.89 9.68
CA VAL A 207 -7.02 -7.89 9.08
C VAL A 207 -7.21 -6.58 8.32
N SER A 208 -7.45 -6.67 7.01
CA SER A 208 -7.83 -5.50 6.20
C SER A 208 -9.26 -5.10 6.55
N ALA A 209 -9.47 -3.99 7.26
CA ALA A 209 -10.75 -3.69 7.92
C ALA A 209 -11.92 -3.33 6.98
N MET A 210 -11.68 -3.31 5.67
CA MET A 210 -12.66 -2.92 4.64
C MET A 210 -13.26 -4.14 3.94
N GLY A 211 -14.56 -4.10 3.63
CA GLY A 211 -15.19 -5.07 2.73
C GLY A 211 -15.17 -6.51 3.24
N LYS A 212 -14.47 -7.41 2.53
CA LYS A 212 -14.44 -8.86 2.82
C LYS A 212 -13.47 -9.27 3.94
N LEU A 213 -12.81 -8.32 4.58
CA LEU A 213 -11.90 -8.59 5.69
C LEU A 213 -10.79 -9.61 5.39
N PRO A 214 -10.12 -9.55 4.21
CA PRO A 214 -9.02 -10.47 3.92
C PRO A 214 -7.88 -10.29 4.93
N VAL A 215 -7.21 -11.39 5.24
CA VAL A 215 -6.22 -11.45 6.32
C VAL A 215 -4.85 -11.91 5.83
N THR A 216 -3.81 -11.52 6.58
CA THR A 216 -2.44 -11.97 6.35
C THR A 216 -1.67 -12.07 7.68
N LEU A 217 -0.59 -12.84 7.73
CA LEU A 217 0.23 -12.95 8.92
C LEU A 217 1.03 -11.66 9.14
N SER A 218 1.16 -11.28 10.41
CA SER A 218 1.98 -10.17 10.86
C SER A 218 3.09 -10.68 11.76
N LYS A 219 4.28 -10.12 11.60
CA LYS A 219 5.49 -10.42 12.38
C LYS A 219 5.91 -9.21 13.21
N GLY A 220 4.93 -8.48 13.75
CA GLY A 220 5.15 -7.39 14.69
C GLY A 220 5.54 -6.03 14.08
N GLN A 221 5.45 -5.85 12.76
CA GLN A 221 5.59 -4.51 12.17
C GLN A 221 4.43 -3.59 12.56
N ALA A 222 4.66 -2.29 12.58
CA ALA A 222 3.58 -1.31 12.68
C ALA A 222 2.63 -1.44 11.48
N SER A 223 1.36 -1.06 11.62
CA SER A 223 0.37 -1.20 10.55
C SER A 223 -0.39 0.09 10.25
N ASP A 224 -0.94 0.22 9.05
CA ASP A 224 -1.73 1.38 8.64
C ASP A 224 -3.13 1.40 9.29
N THR A 225 -3.78 2.56 9.29
CA THR A 225 -5.08 2.76 9.97
C THR A 225 -6.23 1.93 9.39
N ASN A 226 -6.08 1.37 8.19
CA ASN A 226 -7.05 0.46 7.57
C ASN A 226 -6.76 -1.01 7.89
N VAL A 227 -5.69 -1.28 8.62
CA VAL A 227 -5.37 -2.60 9.17
C VAL A 227 -5.69 -2.62 10.67
N ALA A 228 -6.27 -3.74 11.11
CA ALA A 228 -6.35 -4.10 12.50
C ALA A 228 -5.53 -5.37 12.76
N ILE A 229 -4.68 -5.36 13.78
CA ILE A 229 -3.85 -6.51 14.15
C ILE A 229 -4.52 -7.28 15.27
N VAL A 230 -4.86 -8.54 15.02
CA VAL A 230 -5.37 -9.50 16.01
C VAL A 230 -4.18 -10.25 16.62
N ILE A 231 -3.98 -10.08 17.92
CA ILE A 231 -2.88 -10.70 18.67
C ILE A 231 -3.43 -11.78 19.59
N PRO A 232 -2.92 -13.03 19.54
CA PRO A 232 -3.29 -14.06 20.50
C PRO A 232 -2.91 -13.68 21.94
N GLN A 233 -3.77 -13.98 22.91
CA GLN A 233 -3.40 -13.91 24.34
C GLN A 233 -2.38 -14.99 24.71
N ASN A 234 -2.48 -16.17 24.08
CA ASN A 234 -1.51 -17.26 24.18
C ASN A 234 -0.92 -17.54 22.79
N LYS A 235 0.39 -17.36 22.64
CA LYS A 235 1.12 -17.54 21.36
C LYS A 235 0.84 -18.89 20.70
N ASN A 236 0.59 -19.95 21.48
CA ASN A 236 0.28 -21.29 20.96
C ASN A 236 -1.06 -21.37 20.21
N HIS A 237 -1.93 -20.35 20.30
CA HIS A 237 -3.21 -20.32 19.61
C HIS A 237 -3.12 -19.68 18.21
N ILE A 238 -1.95 -19.18 17.79
CA ILE A 238 -1.82 -18.42 16.53
C ILE A 238 -2.30 -19.20 15.31
N SER A 239 -2.00 -20.50 15.20
CA SER A 239 -2.42 -21.33 14.07
C SER A 239 -3.93 -21.53 14.03
N ALA A 240 -4.58 -21.74 15.19
CA ALA A 240 -6.04 -21.85 15.28
C ALA A 240 -6.72 -20.52 14.92
N ILE A 241 -6.18 -19.40 15.42
CA ILE A 241 -6.68 -18.07 15.11
C ILE A 241 -6.50 -17.74 13.63
N TRP A 242 -5.36 -18.08 13.03
CA TRP A 242 -5.14 -17.96 11.59
C TRP A 242 -6.21 -18.73 10.82
N CYS A 243 -6.42 -20.01 11.13
CA CYS A 243 -7.41 -20.83 10.45
C CYS A 243 -8.81 -20.22 10.54
N PHE A 244 -9.22 -19.71 11.70
CA PHE A 244 -10.48 -18.99 11.84
C PHE A 244 -10.53 -17.73 11.00
N CYS A 245 -9.60 -16.80 11.19
CA CYS A 245 -9.57 -15.50 10.52
C CYS A 245 -9.46 -15.62 8.99
N SER A 246 -8.77 -16.64 8.50
CA SER A 246 -8.64 -16.94 7.06
C SER A 246 -9.88 -17.60 6.45
N SER A 247 -10.80 -18.10 7.28
CA SER A 247 -12.01 -18.79 6.82
C SER A 247 -13.15 -17.83 6.49
N PRO A 248 -14.09 -18.21 5.60
CA PRO A 248 -15.30 -17.42 5.35
C PRO A 248 -16.10 -17.12 6.63
N ASN A 249 -16.10 -18.06 7.60
CA ASN A 249 -16.81 -17.94 8.87
C ASN A 249 -16.42 -16.66 9.63
N PHE A 250 -15.15 -16.23 9.57
CA PHE A 250 -14.73 -15.00 10.25
C PHE A 250 -15.43 -13.76 9.69
N ASN A 251 -15.46 -13.61 8.36
CA ASN A 251 -16.16 -12.50 7.74
C ASN A 251 -17.66 -12.56 8.06
N GLU A 252 -18.27 -13.73 7.91
CA GLU A 252 -19.70 -13.93 8.16
C GLU A 252 -20.09 -13.56 9.60
N GLU A 253 -19.34 -14.03 10.61
CA GLU A 253 -19.62 -13.70 12.01
C GLU A 253 -19.42 -12.21 12.32
N VAL A 254 -18.38 -11.57 11.76
CA VAL A 254 -18.20 -10.11 11.92
C VAL A 254 -19.35 -9.36 11.27
N ARG A 255 -19.76 -9.76 10.07
CA ARG A 255 -20.83 -9.11 9.30
C ARG A 255 -22.23 -9.34 9.88
N LYS A 256 -22.43 -10.35 10.73
CA LYS A 256 -23.67 -10.47 11.53
C LYS A 256 -23.83 -9.31 12.51
N ILE A 257 -22.73 -8.79 13.05
CA ILE A 257 -22.76 -7.78 14.12
C ILE A 257 -22.25 -6.39 13.68
N ASP A 258 -21.68 -6.24 12.48
CA ASP A 258 -21.27 -4.94 11.93
C ASP A 258 -21.29 -4.94 10.39
N GLN A 259 -22.24 -4.20 9.83
CA GLN A 259 -22.45 -4.11 8.38
C GLN A 259 -21.83 -2.84 7.75
N THR A 260 -20.96 -2.12 8.47
CA THR A 260 -20.28 -0.94 7.88
C THR A 260 -19.20 -1.33 6.89
N LEU A 261 -18.91 -0.49 5.88
CA LEU A 261 -17.82 -0.80 4.95
C LEU A 261 -16.48 -1.01 5.67
N LYS A 262 -16.16 -0.15 6.66
CA LYS A 262 -14.99 -0.25 7.54
C LYS A 262 -15.39 -0.70 8.94
N VAL A 263 -15.06 -1.93 9.32
CA VAL A 263 -15.30 -2.40 10.69
C VAL A 263 -14.26 -1.84 11.66
N THR A 264 -14.64 -1.71 12.94
CA THR A 264 -13.67 -1.33 13.99
C THR A 264 -12.87 -2.53 14.44
N ASN A 265 -11.62 -2.32 14.86
CA ASN A 265 -10.76 -3.36 15.45
C ASN A 265 -11.46 -4.09 16.60
N SER A 266 -12.16 -3.35 17.46
CA SER A 266 -12.90 -3.92 18.60
C SER A 266 -14.04 -4.85 18.20
N THR A 267 -14.65 -4.67 17.04
CA THR A 267 -15.73 -5.54 16.54
C THR A 267 -15.17 -6.92 16.18
N LEU A 268 -13.95 -7.00 15.63
CA LEU A 268 -13.33 -8.23 15.13
C LEU A 268 -13.23 -9.34 16.18
N ILE A 269 -13.22 -9.00 17.47
CA ILE A 269 -13.10 -9.93 18.60
C ILE A 269 -14.40 -10.08 19.40
N LYS A 270 -15.50 -9.46 18.97
CA LYS A 270 -16.83 -9.57 19.62
C LYS A 270 -17.73 -10.63 18.99
N ILE A 271 -17.12 -11.60 18.32
CA ILE A 271 -17.74 -12.74 17.65
C ILE A 271 -17.43 -14.02 18.41
N PRO A 272 -18.20 -15.11 18.27
CA PRO A 272 -17.84 -16.39 18.87
C PRO A 272 -16.59 -17.00 18.23
N PHE A 273 -15.87 -17.79 19.03
CA PHE A 273 -14.70 -18.54 18.59
C PHE A 273 -14.59 -19.87 19.34
N ASP A 274 -14.62 -20.96 18.59
CA ASP A 274 -14.42 -22.32 19.09
C ASP A 274 -12.95 -22.71 18.95
N LEU A 275 -12.19 -22.57 20.05
CA LEU A 275 -10.76 -22.85 20.07
C LEU A 275 -10.47 -24.32 19.75
N GLU A 276 -11.22 -25.27 20.32
CA GLU A 276 -10.96 -26.71 20.15
C GLU A 276 -11.15 -27.14 18.71
N TYR A 277 -12.24 -26.67 18.07
CA TYR A 277 -12.48 -26.92 16.66
C TYR A 277 -11.34 -26.37 15.79
N TRP A 278 -10.96 -25.10 15.98
CA TRP A 278 -9.93 -24.47 15.15
C TRP A 278 -8.53 -25.01 15.42
N GLN A 279 -8.24 -25.53 16.61
CA GLN A 279 -7.00 -26.25 16.90
C GLN A 279 -6.90 -27.56 16.10
N LYS A 280 -8.00 -28.31 15.95
CA LYS A 280 -8.02 -29.51 15.10
C LYS A 280 -7.79 -29.16 13.63
N VAL A 281 -8.51 -28.15 13.12
CA VAL A 281 -8.31 -27.67 11.74
C VAL A 281 -6.87 -27.20 11.52
N ALA A 282 -6.27 -26.52 12.49
CA ALA A 282 -4.89 -26.06 12.41
C ALA A 282 -3.89 -27.23 12.40
N ALA A 283 -4.09 -28.25 13.23
CA ALA A 283 -3.23 -29.44 13.25
C ALA A 283 -3.28 -30.22 11.92
N GLU A 284 -4.44 -30.27 11.27
CA GLU A 284 -4.60 -30.89 9.96
C GLU A 284 -3.98 -30.07 8.82
N LYS A 285 -4.20 -28.74 8.80
CA LYS A 285 -3.73 -27.87 7.71
C LYS A 285 -2.26 -27.46 7.84
N TYR A 286 -1.76 -27.34 9.06
CA TYR A 286 -0.44 -26.83 9.40
C TYR A 286 0.25 -27.78 10.38
N PRO A 287 0.47 -29.06 10.02
CA PRO A 287 1.08 -30.05 10.92
C PRO A 287 2.49 -29.66 11.36
N ASN A 288 3.20 -28.90 10.51
CA ASN A 288 4.56 -28.39 10.77
C ASN A 288 4.57 -26.91 11.20
N GLY A 289 3.42 -26.34 11.56
CA GLY A 289 3.28 -24.92 11.87
C GLY A 289 2.93 -24.05 10.66
N LEU A 290 2.72 -22.76 10.94
CA LEU A 290 2.44 -21.76 9.91
C LEU A 290 3.70 -21.49 9.06
N PRO A 291 3.54 -21.13 7.78
CA PRO A 291 4.68 -20.81 6.93
C PRO A 291 5.47 -19.61 7.47
N GLU A 292 6.76 -19.63 7.21
CA GLU A 292 7.66 -18.52 7.49
C GLU A 292 7.56 -17.43 6.42
N PRO A 293 7.96 -16.17 6.71
CA PRO A 293 7.85 -15.09 5.74
C PRO A 293 8.72 -15.31 4.52
N TYR A 294 8.09 -15.31 3.35
CA TYR A 294 8.71 -15.50 2.04
C TYR A 294 7.90 -14.71 1.01
N SER A 295 8.56 -14.21 -0.05
CA SER A 295 7.87 -13.55 -1.16
C SER A 295 8.71 -13.60 -2.43
N ASP A 296 8.08 -13.97 -3.55
CA ASP A 296 8.61 -13.83 -4.92
C ASP A 296 8.20 -12.49 -5.57
N ASP A 297 7.35 -11.70 -4.89
CA ASP A 297 6.80 -10.43 -5.37
C ASP A 297 7.78 -9.28 -5.03
N PRO A 298 8.41 -8.64 -6.04
CA PRO A 298 9.40 -7.59 -5.83
C PRO A 298 8.81 -6.30 -5.23
N THR A 299 7.49 -6.21 -5.08
CA THR A 299 6.82 -5.09 -4.40
C THR A 299 6.65 -5.33 -2.90
N GLN A 300 7.15 -6.45 -2.35
CA GLN A 300 7.20 -6.69 -0.91
C GLN A 300 8.61 -6.56 -0.34
N TRP A 301 8.75 -5.95 0.84
CA TRP A 301 10.06 -5.85 1.50
C TRP A 301 10.61 -7.19 1.99
N LEU A 302 9.81 -8.27 1.93
CA LEU A 302 10.24 -9.66 2.17
C LEU A 302 10.94 -10.29 0.97
N PHE A 303 10.89 -9.66 -0.20
CA PHE A 303 11.40 -10.23 -1.43
C PHE A 303 12.90 -10.51 -1.33
N HIS A 304 13.28 -11.75 -1.66
CA HIS A 304 14.64 -12.28 -1.50
C HIS A 304 15.62 -11.78 -2.59
N GLY A 305 15.16 -10.98 -3.57
CA GLY A 305 16.04 -10.33 -4.55
C GLY A 305 16.49 -11.21 -5.72
N HIS A 306 16.08 -12.50 -5.80
CA HIS A 306 16.63 -13.46 -6.77
C HIS A 306 15.80 -13.51 -8.08
N PRO A 307 16.36 -13.09 -9.24
CA PRO A 307 15.64 -13.06 -10.52
C PRO A 307 14.94 -14.36 -10.92
N VAL A 308 15.60 -15.52 -10.77
CA VAL A 308 15.04 -16.82 -11.21
C VAL A 308 13.70 -17.15 -10.53
N LYS A 309 13.56 -16.87 -9.22
CA LYS A 309 12.34 -17.17 -8.46
C LYS A 309 11.30 -16.05 -8.52
N ALA A 310 11.71 -14.82 -8.82
CA ALA A 310 10.85 -13.64 -8.84
C ALA A 310 9.63 -13.76 -9.76
N GLU A 311 8.51 -13.13 -9.38
CA GLU A 311 7.33 -12.97 -10.26
C GLU A 311 7.66 -12.14 -11.51
N ASN A 312 8.57 -11.16 -11.40
CA ASN A 312 9.04 -10.29 -12.49
C ASN A 312 10.58 -10.40 -12.67
N PRO A 313 11.08 -11.48 -13.29
CA PRO A 313 12.50 -11.79 -13.34
C PRO A 313 13.34 -10.74 -14.10
N LEU A 314 12.84 -10.19 -15.21
CA LEU A 314 13.58 -9.22 -16.01
C LEU A 314 13.62 -7.85 -15.32
N GLN A 315 12.51 -7.46 -14.68
CA GLN A 315 12.48 -6.24 -13.86
C GLN A 315 13.52 -6.34 -12.72
N VAL A 316 13.55 -7.48 -12.02
CA VAL A 316 14.51 -7.69 -10.92
C VAL A 316 15.94 -7.68 -11.41
N ALA A 317 16.24 -8.34 -12.54
CA ALA A 317 17.58 -8.36 -13.13
C ALA A 317 18.10 -6.94 -13.46
N VAL A 318 17.30 -6.13 -14.14
CA VAL A 318 17.67 -4.73 -14.47
C VAL A 318 17.88 -3.88 -13.22
N VAL A 319 16.97 -4.01 -12.25
CA VAL A 319 17.04 -3.28 -10.98
C VAL A 319 18.32 -3.61 -10.20
N ARG A 320 18.74 -4.89 -10.20
CA ARG A 320 19.98 -5.33 -9.55
C ARG A 320 21.23 -4.87 -10.27
N LEU A 321 21.25 -4.96 -11.60
CA LEU A 321 22.32 -4.43 -12.43
C LEU A 321 22.56 -2.95 -12.15
N LEU A 322 21.50 -2.19 -11.89
CA LEU A 322 21.58 -0.77 -11.55
C LEU A 322 21.85 -0.50 -10.06
N GLY A 323 22.21 -1.52 -9.28
CA GLY A 323 22.72 -1.37 -7.91
C GLY A 323 21.67 -1.23 -6.81
N TYR A 324 20.39 -1.51 -7.08
CA TYR A 324 19.38 -1.60 -6.02
C TYR A 324 19.36 -2.99 -5.38
N ARG A 325 19.16 -3.04 -4.06
CA ARG A 325 18.98 -4.27 -3.28
C ARG A 325 17.73 -4.15 -2.41
N TRP A 326 16.98 -5.22 -2.30
CA TRP A 326 15.73 -5.21 -1.55
C TRP A 326 15.98 -5.17 -0.05
N PRO A 327 15.02 -4.67 0.75
CA PRO A 327 15.21 -4.55 2.19
C PRO A 327 15.58 -5.86 2.89
N ALA A 328 15.01 -6.99 2.48
CA ALA A 328 15.33 -8.30 3.04
C ALA A 328 16.81 -8.68 2.87
N GLU A 329 17.47 -8.25 1.79
CA GLU A 329 18.89 -8.56 1.54
C GLU A 329 19.82 -7.82 2.50
N VAL A 330 19.37 -6.68 3.04
CA VAL A 330 20.19 -5.78 3.87
C VAL A 330 19.81 -5.90 5.35
N ASN A 331 18.53 -6.04 5.67
CA ASN A 331 17.99 -5.99 7.04
C ASN A 331 17.39 -7.34 7.51
N ALA A 332 17.76 -8.46 6.87
CA ALA A 332 17.34 -9.77 7.37
C ALA A 332 17.88 -9.99 8.79
N ALA A 333 16.96 -10.11 9.75
CA ALA A 333 17.30 -10.45 11.12
C ALA A 333 17.68 -11.93 11.22
N SER A 334 18.71 -12.24 12.02
CA SER A 334 19.18 -13.60 12.30
C SER A 334 18.26 -14.38 13.25
N SER A 335 17.23 -13.76 13.84
CA SER A 335 16.30 -14.43 14.78
C SER A 335 14.83 -14.05 14.54
N SER A 336 13.92 -14.97 14.89
CA SER A 336 12.46 -14.84 14.74
C SER A 336 11.81 -13.87 15.71
N VAL A 337 12.57 -13.36 16.69
CA VAL A 337 12.16 -12.24 17.52
C VAL A 337 12.65 -10.99 16.82
N SER A 338 11.74 -10.11 16.43
CA SER A 338 12.08 -8.74 16.03
C SER A 338 12.68 -8.01 17.24
N GLY A 339 13.91 -8.34 17.60
CA GLY A 339 14.72 -7.51 18.47
C GLY A 339 14.97 -6.21 17.72
N SER A 340 14.68 -5.09 18.38
CA SER A 340 15.11 -3.77 17.94
C SER A 340 16.62 -3.83 17.66
N VAL A 341 17.02 -3.82 16.39
CA VAL A 341 18.44 -3.87 16.00
C VAL A 341 19.16 -2.60 16.48
N ASN A 342 18.41 -1.53 16.72
CA ASN A 342 18.86 -0.30 17.35
C ASN A 342 17.74 0.24 18.23
N ASN A 343 18.01 0.50 19.51
CA ASN A 343 17.11 0.92 20.61
C ASN A 343 16.05 2.02 20.33
N ASN A 344 15.87 2.50 19.10
CA ASN A 344 14.96 3.56 18.69
C ASN A 344 14.01 3.24 17.51
N ALA A 345 14.08 2.06 16.86
CA ALA A 345 13.21 1.73 15.72
C ALA A 345 12.47 0.39 15.90
N ALA A 346 11.31 0.42 16.56
CA ALA A 346 10.41 -0.72 16.58
C ALA A 346 10.01 -1.08 15.14
N GLY A 347 10.36 -2.28 14.67
CA GLY A 347 9.94 -2.80 13.36
C GLY A 347 10.90 -2.55 12.19
N SER A 348 12.19 -2.32 12.41
CA SER A 348 13.22 -2.30 11.33
C SER A 348 13.74 -3.69 10.94
N GLY A 349 13.60 -4.69 11.80
CA GLY A 349 14.03 -6.06 11.50
C GLY A 349 13.09 -6.75 10.51
N ILE A 350 13.64 -7.34 9.46
CA ILE A 350 12.89 -8.20 8.54
C ILE A 350 13.21 -9.65 8.89
N TYR A 351 12.21 -10.40 9.34
CA TYR A 351 12.33 -11.84 9.42
C TYR A 351 11.93 -12.46 8.08
N VAL A 352 12.80 -13.29 7.52
CA VAL A 352 12.56 -14.11 6.33
C VAL A 352 12.83 -15.58 6.64
N SER A 353 12.24 -16.48 5.86
CA SER A 353 12.44 -17.93 5.94
C SER A 353 13.87 -18.34 5.62
N GLU A 354 14.26 -19.55 6.01
CA GLU A 354 15.58 -20.09 5.65
C GLU A 354 15.77 -20.17 4.12
N GLU A 355 14.74 -20.61 3.39
CA GLU A 355 14.74 -20.63 1.92
C GLU A 355 15.03 -19.24 1.32
N ALA A 356 14.41 -18.19 1.85
CA ALA A 356 14.69 -16.83 1.40
C ALA A 356 16.15 -16.41 1.70
N ARG A 357 16.72 -16.82 2.84
CA ARG A 357 18.14 -16.55 3.17
C ARG A 357 19.09 -17.24 2.19
N GLU A 358 18.80 -18.48 1.82
CA GLU A 358 19.58 -19.22 0.82
C GLU A 358 19.55 -18.51 -0.54
N LEU A 359 18.37 -18.05 -0.97
CA LEU A 359 18.22 -17.28 -2.21
C LEU A 359 18.96 -15.94 -2.17
N ILE A 360 18.91 -15.22 -1.03
CA ILE A 360 19.65 -13.98 -0.82
C ILE A 360 21.16 -14.24 -0.91
N ALA A 361 21.65 -15.30 -0.26
CA ALA A 361 23.06 -15.66 -0.28
C ALA A 361 23.53 -16.07 -1.68
N ALA A 362 22.70 -16.79 -2.44
CA ALA A 362 22.98 -17.18 -3.82
C ALA A 362 23.07 -15.96 -4.75
N VAL A 363 22.06 -15.08 -4.74
CA VAL A 363 22.04 -13.93 -5.66
C VAL A 363 23.18 -12.94 -5.39
N LYS A 364 23.62 -12.81 -4.14
CA LYS A 364 24.72 -11.92 -3.75
C LYS A 364 26.05 -12.25 -4.42
N GLN A 365 26.25 -13.51 -4.86
CA GLN A 365 27.49 -13.92 -5.55
C GLN A 365 27.64 -13.25 -6.92
N HIS A 366 26.51 -12.80 -7.51
CA HIS A 366 26.47 -12.14 -8.82
C HIS A 366 26.53 -10.61 -8.72
N ASP A 367 26.79 -10.04 -7.54
CA ASP A 367 26.83 -8.59 -7.33
C ASP A 367 27.97 -7.91 -8.11
N HIS A 368 28.96 -8.65 -8.62
CA HIS A 368 30.04 -8.11 -9.45
C HIS A 368 29.59 -7.60 -10.85
N HIS A 369 28.37 -7.95 -11.28
CA HIS A 369 27.75 -7.38 -12.49
C HIS A 369 27.14 -5.98 -12.27
N THR A 370 27.07 -5.55 -11.01
CA THR A 370 26.45 -4.29 -10.63
C THR A 370 27.18 -3.11 -11.23
N ASP A 371 26.41 -2.16 -11.72
CA ASP A 371 26.89 -0.87 -12.18
C ASP A 371 27.27 0.04 -11.02
N ASP A 372 28.42 0.71 -11.14
CA ASP A 372 28.99 1.50 -10.05
C ASP A 372 28.33 2.87 -9.86
N ASP A 373 27.78 3.46 -10.93
CA ASP A 373 27.13 4.78 -10.87
C ASP A 373 25.62 4.74 -11.14
N GLY A 374 25.09 3.54 -11.40
CA GLY A 374 23.68 3.28 -11.57
C GLY A 374 23.19 3.82 -12.91
N ILE A 375 24.03 3.85 -13.95
CA ILE A 375 23.69 4.29 -15.31
C ILE A 375 23.93 3.13 -16.29
N LEU A 376 22.85 2.56 -16.81
CA LEU A 376 22.92 1.55 -17.86
C LEU A 376 22.49 2.17 -19.19
N CYS A 377 23.46 2.50 -20.05
CA CYS A 377 23.17 2.93 -21.40
C CYS A 377 22.71 1.76 -22.28
N ILE A 378 21.59 1.93 -22.98
CA ILE A 378 21.10 0.93 -23.93
C ILE A 378 22.03 0.83 -25.15
N PRO A 379 22.38 1.93 -25.85
CA PRO A 379 23.43 1.88 -26.86
C PRO A 379 24.82 1.74 -26.23
N PRO A 380 25.80 1.15 -26.94
CA PRO A 380 27.18 1.08 -26.46
C PRO A 380 27.82 2.48 -26.52
N VAL A 381 28.22 3.01 -25.36
CA VAL A 381 28.82 4.34 -25.19
C VAL A 381 29.83 4.29 -24.05
N ASN A 382 30.78 5.23 -24.04
CA ASN A 382 31.79 5.37 -22.99
C ASN A 382 32.58 4.07 -22.75
N THR A 383 32.89 3.33 -23.83
CA THR A 383 33.56 2.01 -23.80
C THR A 383 32.78 0.87 -23.14
N GLU A 384 31.54 1.12 -22.71
CA GLU A 384 30.67 0.08 -22.17
C GLU A 384 29.95 -0.70 -23.28
N THR A 385 29.74 -1.99 -23.04
CA THR A 385 28.89 -2.84 -23.85
C THR A 385 27.43 -2.41 -23.76
N ALA A 386 26.64 -2.66 -24.82
CA ALA A 386 25.24 -2.30 -24.84
C ALA A 386 24.47 -2.91 -23.65
N GLY A 387 23.52 -2.16 -23.08
CA GLY A 387 22.78 -2.60 -21.89
C GLY A 387 22.00 -3.91 -22.09
N ALA A 388 21.60 -4.22 -23.32
CA ALA A 388 20.96 -5.50 -23.66
C ALA A 388 21.92 -6.69 -23.53
N ASP A 389 23.21 -6.49 -23.81
CA ASP A 389 24.23 -7.52 -23.68
C ASP A 389 24.60 -7.70 -22.21
N ARG A 390 24.81 -6.61 -21.46
CA ARG A 390 25.02 -6.67 -19.99
C ARG A 390 23.88 -7.40 -19.27
N LEU A 391 22.63 -7.13 -19.66
CA LEU A 391 21.46 -7.85 -19.13
C LEU A 391 21.50 -9.34 -19.47
N ARG A 392 21.86 -9.68 -20.70
CA ARG A 392 21.95 -11.08 -21.13
C ARG A 392 23.04 -11.83 -20.37
N ASP A 393 24.22 -11.22 -20.23
CA ASP A 393 25.37 -11.83 -19.55
C ASP A 393 25.04 -12.11 -18.08
N TYR A 394 24.44 -11.14 -17.40
CA TYR A 394 23.95 -11.32 -16.02
C TYR A 394 22.91 -12.45 -15.90
N LEU A 395 21.94 -12.48 -16.83
CA LEU A 395 20.91 -13.53 -16.83
C LEU A 395 21.49 -14.92 -17.15
N GLN A 396 22.46 -15.01 -18.06
CA GLN A 396 23.14 -16.27 -18.38
C GLN A 396 23.87 -16.82 -17.17
N GLU A 397 24.57 -15.97 -16.43
CA GLU A 397 25.31 -16.40 -15.25
C GLU A 397 24.38 -16.84 -14.11
N ILE A 398 23.32 -16.08 -13.84
CA ILE A 398 22.43 -16.39 -12.71
C ILE A 398 21.50 -17.58 -12.96
N PHE A 399 21.08 -17.81 -14.21
CA PHE A 399 20.33 -19.01 -14.57
C PHE A 399 21.26 -20.22 -14.73
N ALA A 400 22.56 -20.01 -14.97
CA ALA A 400 23.57 -21.05 -15.10
C ALA A 400 23.07 -22.20 -16.02
N ASP A 401 22.99 -23.42 -15.48
CA ASP A 401 22.54 -24.61 -16.21
C ASP A 401 21.06 -24.56 -16.66
N GLU A 402 20.24 -23.71 -16.06
CA GLU A 402 18.84 -23.48 -16.48
C GLU A 402 18.75 -22.59 -17.73
N TRP A 403 19.83 -21.87 -18.09
CA TRP A 403 19.85 -21.01 -19.27
C TRP A 403 19.93 -21.83 -20.57
N ASN A 404 18.93 -21.67 -21.43
CA ASN A 404 18.85 -22.36 -22.72
C ASN A 404 18.23 -21.46 -23.81
N THR A 405 18.05 -22.00 -25.02
CA THR A 405 17.55 -21.25 -26.19
C THR A 405 16.12 -20.71 -26.02
N HIS A 406 15.34 -21.24 -25.08
CA HIS A 406 13.96 -20.82 -24.82
C HIS A 406 13.84 -19.86 -23.64
N THR A 407 14.88 -19.72 -22.80
CA THR A 407 14.82 -18.95 -21.55
C THR A 407 14.42 -17.50 -21.80
N GLN A 408 14.97 -16.84 -22.83
CA GLN A 408 14.57 -15.47 -23.18
C GLN A 408 13.07 -15.35 -23.48
N GLN A 409 12.50 -16.26 -24.26
CA GLN A 409 11.07 -16.22 -24.59
C GLN A 409 10.22 -16.47 -23.34
N GLN A 410 10.61 -17.43 -22.49
CA GLN A 410 9.94 -17.71 -21.22
C GLN A 410 9.95 -16.49 -20.28
N LEU A 411 11.06 -15.75 -20.24
CA LEU A 411 11.19 -14.51 -19.47
C LEU A 411 10.26 -13.42 -20.01
N PHE A 412 10.16 -13.25 -21.33
CA PHE A 412 9.21 -12.32 -21.94
C PHE A 412 7.76 -12.72 -21.67
N ASP A 413 7.42 -14.00 -21.79
CA ASP A 413 6.07 -14.50 -21.53
C ASP A 413 5.67 -14.23 -20.07
N LYS A 414 6.60 -14.44 -19.11
CA LYS A 414 6.38 -14.18 -17.68
C LYS A 414 6.15 -12.70 -17.36
N GLU A 415 6.83 -11.79 -18.06
CA GLU A 415 6.59 -10.34 -17.95
C GLU A 415 5.39 -9.84 -18.76
N GLY A 416 4.78 -10.72 -19.58
CA GLY A 416 3.76 -10.34 -20.56
C GLY A 416 4.27 -9.38 -21.64
N ALA A 417 5.56 -9.51 -21.98
CA ALA A 417 6.23 -8.70 -22.98
C ALA A 417 5.95 -9.17 -24.42
N LYS A 418 5.98 -8.24 -25.38
CA LYS A 418 5.81 -8.53 -26.82
C LYS A 418 7.10 -8.39 -27.62
N ALA A 419 8.17 -7.96 -26.97
CA ALA A 419 9.47 -7.78 -27.56
C ALA A 419 10.06 -9.10 -28.08
N THR A 420 10.84 -9.02 -29.16
CA THR A 420 11.51 -10.17 -29.77
C THR A 420 12.94 -10.36 -29.24
N ASN A 421 13.51 -9.34 -28.59
CA ASN A 421 14.86 -9.35 -28.03
C ASN A 421 14.99 -8.36 -26.87
N MET A 422 16.07 -8.51 -26.08
CA MET A 422 16.31 -7.72 -24.87
C MET A 422 16.41 -6.21 -25.14
N GLU A 423 17.04 -5.80 -26.24
CA GLU A 423 17.15 -4.37 -26.58
C GLU A 423 15.76 -3.76 -26.84
N THR A 424 14.93 -4.45 -27.62
CA THR A 424 13.56 -3.99 -27.91
C THR A 424 12.74 -3.91 -26.63
N TRP A 425 12.86 -4.90 -25.74
CA TRP A 425 12.19 -4.87 -24.45
C TRP A 425 12.65 -3.69 -23.57
N LEU A 426 13.96 -3.49 -23.42
CA LEU A 426 14.53 -2.39 -22.65
C LEU A 426 14.07 -1.02 -23.17
N ARG A 427 14.03 -0.86 -24.50
CA ARG A 427 13.61 0.40 -25.14
C ARG A 427 12.10 0.62 -25.01
N ASP A 428 11.28 -0.37 -25.33
CA ASP A 428 9.87 -0.14 -25.63
C ASP A 428 8.93 -0.49 -24.46
N GLU A 429 9.31 -1.45 -23.63
CA GLU A 429 8.38 -2.09 -22.69
C GLU A 429 8.82 -1.99 -21.23
N PHE A 430 10.13 -2.04 -20.94
CA PHE A 430 10.68 -2.05 -19.58
C PHE A 430 10.09 -0.95 -18.71
N PHE A 431 10.22 0.32 -19.11
CA PHE A 431 9.81 1.44 -18.26
C PHE A 431 8.28 1.50 -18.06
N VAL A 432 7.50 1.04 -19.05
CA VAL A 432 6.04 0.96 -18.95
C VAL A 432 5.65 -0.08 -17.90
N GLN A 433 6.28 -1.26 -17.96
CA GLN A 433 6.09 -2.34 -17.00
C GLN A 433 6.58 -1.92 -15.61
N HIS A 434 7.75 -1.28 -15.51
CA HIS A 434 8.31 -0.78 -14.25
C HIS A 434 7.40 0.24 -13.57
N CYS A 435 6.87 1.21 -14.33
CA CYS A 435 5.88 2.17 -13.82
C CYS A 435 4.60 1.47 -13.31
N LYS A 436 4.14 0.41 -13.98
CA LYS A 436 2.94 -0.34 -13.57
C LYS A 436 3.19 -1.15 -12.31
N LEU A 437 4.29 -1.91 -12.27
CA LEU A 437 4.68 -2.78 -11.16
C LEU A 437 4.85 -1.96 -9.88
N PHE A 438 5.60 -0.86 -9.96
CA PHE A 438 5.89 0.01 -8.81
C PHE A 438 4.89 1.18 -8.68
N LYS A 439 3.62 0.95 -9.06
CA LYS A 439 2.46 1.82 -8.74
C LYS A 439 2.64 3.30 -9.09
N ASN A 440 3.21 3.60 -10.26
CA ASN A 440 3.55 4.97 -10.72
C ASN A 440 4.52 5.70 -9.77
N ARG A 441 5.39 4.94 -9.10
CA ARG A 441 6.56 5.40 -8.34
C ARG A 441 7.80 4.64 -8.83
N PRO A 442 8.16 4.77 -10.12
CA PRO A 442 9.33 4.09 -10.67
C PRO A 442 10.61 4.64 -10.04
N PHE A 443 11.56 3.77 -9.74
CA PHE A 443 12.86 4.15 -9.17
C PHE A 443 14.04 3.77 -10.08
N ILE A 444 13.78 3.03 -11.15
CA ILE A 444 14.64 2.99 -12.33
C ILE A 444 14.00 3.88 -13.39
N TRP A 445 14.68 4.97 -13.74
CA TRP A 445 14.17 5.95 -14.70
C TRP A 445 14.75 5.71 -16.07
N HIS A 446 13.88 5.78 -17.08
CA HIS A 446 14.29 5.59 -18.47
C HIS A 446 14.36 6.94 -19.18
N ILE A 447 15.58 7.47 -19.28
CA ILE A 447 15.88 8.74 -19.94
C ILE A 447 16.20 8.46 -21.41
N TRP A 448 15.64 9.25 -22.32
CA TRP A 448 15.85 9.08 -23.76
C TRP A 448 15.73 10.38 -24.52
N ASP A 449 16.25 10.41 -25.75
CA ASP A 449 16.27 11.58 -26.62
C ASP A 449 15.00 11.72 -27.49
N GLY A 450 14.01 10.85 -27.31
CA GLY A 450 12.77 10.84 -28.08
C GLY A 450 12.81 9.99 -29.35
N ARG A 451 13.97 9.39 -29.68
CA ARG A 451 14.11 8.50 -30.85
C ARG A 451 14.19 7.04 -30.43
N LYS A 452 13.67 6.15 -31.29
CA LYS A 452 13.74 4.69 -31.06
C LYS A 452 15.17 4.16 -31.19
N ASP A 453 15.91 4.69 -32.16
CA ASP A 453 17.30 4.38 -32.51
C ASP A 453 18.32 5.32 -31.84
N GLY A 454 17.86 6.21 -30.95
CA GLY A 454 18.67 7.23 -30.32
C GLY A 454 19.30 6.82 -28.99
N PHE A 455 19.80 7.84 -28.29
CA PHE A 455 20.34 7.72 -26.95
C PHE A 455 19.25 7.31 -25.97
N SER A 456 19.59 6.36 -25.11
CA SER A 456 18.70 5.94 -24.05
C SER A 456 19.49 5.31 -22.91
N ALA A 457 19.14 5.68 -21.68
CA ALA A 457 19.76 5.15 -20.47
C ALA A 457 18.69 4.82 -19.43
N LEU A 458 18.91 3.72 -18.71
CA LEU A 458 18.20 3.40 -17.48
C LEU A 458 19.07 3.89 -16.31
N VAL A 459 18.49 4.66 -15.40
CA VAL A 459 19.22 5.25 -14.29
C VAL A 459 18.58 4.90 -12.95
N ASN A 460 19.39 4.53 -11.97
CA ASN A 460 18.93 4.33 -10.60
C ASN A 460 18.71 5.68 -9.93
N TYR A 461 17.45 6.03 -9.66
CA TYR A 461 17.07 7.26 -8.98
C TYR A 461 17.84 7.50 -7.67
N HIS A 462 18.12 6.44 -6.92
CA HIS A 462 18.79 6.53 -5.64
C HIS A 462 20.27 6.93 -5.73
N GLN A 463 20.90 6.64 -6.87
CA GLN A 463 22.29 7.00 -7.15
C GLN A 463 22.41 8.22 -8.05
N LEU A 464 21.31 8.70 -8.66
CA LEU A 464 21.28 9.87 -9.53
C LEU A 464 21.38 11.16 -8.71
N ASN A 465 22.55 11.40 -8.11
CA ASN A 465 22.92 12.66 -7.50
C ASN A 465 23.41 13.66 -8.56
N LYS A 466 23.85 14.86 -8.13
CA LYS A 466 24.39 15.90 -9.01
C LYS A 466 25.56 15.41 -9.88
N ASP A 467 26.46 14.63 -9.31
CA ASP A 467 27.66 14.14 -10.00
C ASP A 467 27.30 13.09 -11.04
N ASN A 468 26.42 12.13 -10.71
CA ASN A 468 25.98 11.10 -11.63
C ASN A 468 25.06 11.66 -12.73
N LEU A 469 24.23 12.67 -12.45
CA LEU A 469 23.53 13.41 -13.51
C LEU A 469 24.54 14.14 -14.43
N SER A 470 25.58 14.76 -13.85
CA SER A 470 26.65 15.41 -14.63
C SER A 470 27.41 14.39 -15.49
N LYS A 471 27.70 13.19 -14.98
CA LYS A 471 28.29 12.09 -15.76
C LYS A 471 27.39 11.66 -16.91
N LEU A 472 26.09 11.47 -16.67
CA LEU A 472 25.12 11.14 -17.72
C LEU A 472 25.17 12.15 -18.87
N ILE A 473 25.20 13.45 -18.55
CA ILE A 473 25.22 14.55 -19.52
C ILE A 473 26.58 14.65 -20.23
N TYR A 474 27.65 14.73 -19.46
CA TYR A 474 28.95 15.16 -19.97
C TYR A 474 29.91 14.04 -20.33
N THR A 475 29.61 12.80 -19.93
CA THR A 475 30.38 11.61 -20.27
C THR A 475 29.60 10.76 -21.27
N TYR A 476 28.50 10.13 -20.83
CA TYR A 476 27.74 9.18 -21.65
C TYR A 476 27.06 9.82 -22.87
N LEU A 477 26.26 10.87 -22.64
CA LEU A 477 25.54 11.53 -23.73
C LEU A 477 26.49 12.30 -24.65
N ASN A 478 27.56 12.90 -24.13
CA ASN A 478 28.59 13.55 -24.95
C ASN A 478 29.33 12.54 -25.84
N ASP A 479 29.63 11.34 -25.36
CA ASP A 479 30.23 10.29 -26.19
C ASP A 479 29.28 9.87 -27.31
N TRP A 480 27.99 9.68 -26.99
CA TRP A 480 26.96 9.46 -28.00
C TRP A 480 26.88 10.59 -29.04
N ILE A 481 26.95 11.85 -28.59
CA ILE A 481 26.95 13.02 -29.49
C ILE A 481 28.16 12.96 -30.45
N ARG A 482 29.36 12.64 -29.96
CA ARG A 482 30.56 12.47 -30.80
C ARG A 482 30.38 11.36 -31.84
N MET A 483 29.78 10.23 -31.44
CA MET A 483 29.43 9.16 -32.38
C MET A 483 28.44 9.65 -33.45
N CYS A 484 27.43 10.44 -33.06
CA CYS A 484 26.46 11.02 -33.99
C CYS A 484 27.11 12.04 -34.95
N GLU A 485 28.07 12.85 -34.48
CA GLU A 485 28.86 13.76 -35.30
C GLU A 485 29.70 13.02 -36.33
N ALA A 486 30.33 11.90 -35.94
CA ALA A 486 31.08 11.04 -36.86
C ALA A 486 30.17 10.46 -37.95
N LYS A 487 29.02 9.89 -37.58
CA LYS A 487 28.01 9.39 -38.55
C LYS A 487 27.53 10.48 -39.51
N LYS A 488 27.33 11.70 -39.01
CA LYS A 488 26.94 12.86 -39.84
C LYS A 488 28.04 13.22 -40.83
N LYS A 489 29.30 13.20 -40.39
CA LYS A 489 30.47 13.45 -41.23
C LYS A 489 30.62 12.39 -42.33
N ASP A 490 30.31 11.13 -42.01
CA ASP A 490 30.38 10.00 -42.93
C ASP A 490 29.18 9.91 -43.89
N GLY A 491 28.21 10.84 -43.77
CA GLY A 491 27.05 10.92 -44.65
C GLY A 491 26.01 9.82 -44.40
N GLU A 492 26.00 9.21 -43.21
CA GLU A 492 25.02 8.18 -42.87
C GLU A 492 23.59 8.75 -42.85
N SER A 493 22.66 8.00 -43.45
CA SER A 493 21.25 8.37 -43.48
C SER A 493 20.67 8.47 -42.05
N GLY A 494 20.03 9.59 -41.73
CA GLY A 494 19.40 9.83 -40.42
C GLY A 494 20.32 10.40 -39.33
N ALA A 495 21.63 10.53 -39.58
CA ALA A 495 22.60 11.01 -38.60
C ALA A 495 22.32 12.44 -38.08
N GLU A 496 21.81 13.33 -38.93
CA GLU A 496 21.43 14.67 -38.51
C GLU A 496 20.27 14.66 -37.50
N GLY A 497 19.30 13.77 -37.68
CA GLY A 497 18.20 13.59 -36.74
C GLY A 497 18.65 13.01 -35.39
N LEU A 498 19.62 12.08 -35.40
CA LEU A 498 20.24 11.55 -34.18
C LEU A 498 21.00 12.64 -33.40
N LEU A 499 21.84 13.41 -34.09
CA LEU A 499 22.60 14.49 -33.47
C LEU A 499 21.69 15.57 -32.88
N SER A 500 20.66 15.98 -33.62
CA SER A 500 19.69 16.98 -33.16
C SER A 500 18.94 16.52 -31.89
N ALA A 501 18.46 15.28 -31.88
CA ALA A 501 17.76 14.71 -30.71
C ALA A 501 18.68 14.63 -29.48
N ALA A 502 19.92 14.16 -29.65
CA ALA A 502 20.89 14.07 -28.57
C ALA A 502 21.25 15.43 -27.97
N LEU A 503 21.45 16.46 -28.81
CA LEU A 503 21.70 17.83 -28.36
C LEU A 503 20.51 18.43 -27.62
N GLN A 504 19.27 18.18 -28.09
CA GLN A 504 18.05 18.61 -27.39
C GLN A 504 17.89 17.94 -26.02
N LEU A 505 18.20 16.64 -25.92
CA LEU A 505 18.20 15.95 -24.63
C LEU A 505 19.23 16.57 -23.69
N LYS A 506 20.45 16.83 -24.17
CA LYS A 506 21.52 17.44 -23.38
C LYS A 506 21.07 18.76 -22.77
N GLN A 507 20.52 19.66 -23.59
CA GLN A 507 20.03 20.96 -23.14
C GLN A 507 18.96 20.82 -22.03
N LYS A 508 18.03 19.88 -22.18
CA LYS A 508 16.98 19.64 -21.17
C LYS A 508 17.54 19.09 -19.85
N LEU A 509 18.52 18.20 -19.92
CA LEU A 509 19.17 17.65 -18.72
C LEU A 509 20.01 18.71 -18.01
N GLU A 510 20.67 19.61 -18.74
CA GLU A 510 21.38 20.76 -18.17
C GLU A 510 20.42 21.71 -17.42
N LEU A 511 19.23 21.97 -17.96
CA LEU A 511 18.20 22.75 -17.27
C LEU A 511 17.72 22.08 -15.96
N ILE A 512 17.61 20.74 -15.93
CA ILE A 512 17.31 19.99 -14.70
C ILE A 512 18.47 20.06 -13.71
N LEU A 513 19.71 19.94 -14.20
CA LEU A 513 20.92 20.02 -13.37
C LEU A 513 21.02 21.38 -12.67
N GLU A 514 20.72 22.46 -13.39
CA GLU A 514 20.65 23.83 -12.86
C GLU A 514 19.45 24.05 -11.94
N GLY A 515 18.31 23.41 -12.24
CA GLY A 515 17.09 23.40 -11.40
C GLY A 515 16.35 24.73 -11.35
N GLU A 516 16.44 25.55 -12.39
CA GLU A 516 15.62 26.76 -12.56
C GLU A 516 14.17 26.40 -12.88
N ALA A 517 13.20 27.23 -12.46
CA ALA A 517 11.79 27.00 -12.77
C ALA A 517 11.57 26.85 -14.31
N PRO A 518 10.85 25.82 -14.79
CA PRO A 518 10.01 24.87 -14.06
C PRO A 518 10.69 23.51 -13.75
N TYR A 519 12.02 23.40 -13.86
CA TYR A 519 12.76 22.14 -13.67
C TYR A 519 13.29 21.98 -12.24
N ASP A 520 12.71 22.70 -11.29
CA ASP A 520 13.09 22.68 -9.89
C ASP A 520 12.36 21.58 -9.11
N ILE A 521 12.97 21.12 -8.02
CA ILE A 521 12.28 20.28 -7.04
C ILE A 521 11.58 21.18 -6.03
N PHE A 522 10.25 21.01 -5.90
CA PHE A 522 9.43 21.67 -4.88
C PHE A 522 8.90 20.66 -3.87
N VAL A 523 9.11 20.96 -2.58
CA VAL A 523 8.74 20.11 -1.46
C VAL A 523 7.90 20.89 -0.47
N ARG A 524 6.58 20.71 -0.50
CA ARG A 524 5.63 21.48 0.32
C ARG A 524 5.94 21.46 1.81
N TRP A 525 6.47 20.37 2.36
CA TRP A 525 6.72 20.28 3.80
C TRP A 525 8.07 20.86 4.25
N LYS A 526 8.85 21.42 3.34
CA LYS A 526 10.09 22.16 3.63
C LYS A 526 9.83 23.66 3.53
N PRO A 527 10.35 24.50 4.44
CA PRO A 527 10.33 25.95 4.26
C PRO A 527 11.21 26.37 3.07
N LEU A 528 11.16 27.65 2.68
CA LEU A 528 11.79 28.15 1.45
C LEU A 528 13.32 27.95 1.46
N GLU A 529 13.97 28.22 2.59
CA GLU A 529 15.40 28.07 2.81
C GLU A 529 15.89 26.61 2.73
N GLN A 530 15.00 25.64 2.94
CA GLN A 530 15.29 24.21 2.85
C GLN A 530 14.91 23.59 1.49
N GLN A 531 14.38 24.38 0.55
CA GLN A 531 14.10 23.87 -0.79
C GLN A 531 15.41 23.51 -1.52
N PRO A 532 15.45 22.41 -2.29
CA PRO A 532 16.63 22.05 -3.10
C PRO A 532 16.98 23.13 -4.13
N ILE A 533 18.28 23.37 -4.34
CA ILE A 533 18.82 24.27 -5.36
C ILE A 533 19.57 23.42 -6.38
N GLY A 534 19.16 23.47 -7.65
CA GLY A 534 19.67 22.55 -8.66
C GLY A 534 19.23 21.10 -8.42
N TRP A 535 19.92 20.17 -9.09
CA TRP A 535 19.70 18.74 -8.90
C TRP A 535 20.40 18.22 -7.63
N GLU A 536 19.70 18.35 -6.51
CA GLU A 536 20.08 17.80 -5.20
C GLU A 536 18.85 17.16 -4.52
N PRO A 537 18.36 16.01 -5.04
CA PRO A 537 17.17 15.38 -4.49
C PRO A 537 17.41 14.85 -3.08
N ASP A 538 16.44 15.06 -2.18
CA ASP A 538 16.39 14.36 -0.90
C ASP A 538 15.50 13.13 -1.06
N LEU A 539 16.08 11.94 -0.94
CA LEU A 539 15.36 10.69 -1.16
C LEU A 539 14.17 10.54 -0.21
N ASN A 540 14.20 11.12 1.00
CA ASN A 540 13.09 11.07 1.96
C ASN A 540 11.81 11.75 1.44
N ASP A 541 11.95 12.68 0.48
CA ASP A 541 10.81 13.32 -0.16
C ASP A 541 10.07 12.38 -1.13
N GLY A 542 10.70 11.26 -1.49
CA GLY A 542 10.14 10.20 -2.31
C GLY A 542 10.16 10.51 -3.81
N VAL A 543 9.96 9.46 -4.60
CA VAL A 543 9.99 9.51 -6.07
C VAL A 543 8.99 10.54 -6.60
N ARG A 544 7.79 10.63 -5.98
CA ARG A 544 6.74 11.55 -6.43
C ARG A 544 7.27 12.97 -6.64
N LEU A 545 8.01 13.52 -5.68
CA LEU A 545 8.47 14.91 -5.77
C LEU A 545 9.70 15.03 -6.66
N ASN A 546 10.66 14.11 -6.50
CA ASN A 546 11.96 14.22 -7.15
C ASN A 546 11.93 13.89 -8.65
N ILE A 547 10.95 13.13 -9.13
CA ILE A 547 10.82 12.82 -10.57
C ILE A 547 10.22 13.97 -11.40
N ARG A 548 9.64 14.99 -10.75
CA ARG A 548 8.87 16.04 -11.43
C ARG A 548 9.66 16.81 -12.51
N PRO A 549 10.91 17.26 -12.27
CA PRO A 549 11.70 17.94 -13.31
C PRO A 549 11.84 17.14 -14.61
N PHE A 550 12.03 15.82 -14.50
CA PHE A 550 12.18 14.93 -15.64
C PHE A 550 10.87 14.71 -16.40
N VAL A 551 9.75 14.69 -15.68
CA VAL A 551 8.40 14.63 -16.27
C VAL A 551 8.11 15.94 -17.02
N GLU A 552 8.40 17.09 -16.41
CA GLU A 552 8.18 18.42 -16.98
C GLU A 552 9.01 18.65 -18.24
N ALA A 553 10.29 18.27 -18.21
CA ALA A 553 11.17 18.34 -19.38
C ALA A 553 10.78 17.35 -20.50
N GLY A 554 9.95 16.35 -20.20
CA GLY A 554 9.53 15.32 -21.14
C GLY A 554 10.67 14.44 -21.63
N VAL A 555 11.64 14.15 -20.75
CA VAL A 555 12.83 13.33 -21.07
C VAL A 555 12.69 11.85 -20.68
N LEU A 556 11.56 11.47 -20.09
CA LEU A 556 11.26 10.08 -19.73
C LEU A 556 10.58 9.33 -20.89
N ARG A 557 10.90 8.05 -21.03
CA ARG A 557 10.38 7.20 -22.12
C ARG A 557 8.86 7.14 -22.21
N LYS A 558 8.18 7.20 -21.06
CA LYS A 558 6.73 7.11 -20.97
C LYS A 558 6.19 8.09 -19.93
N LYS A 559 5.08 8.74 -20.26
CA LYS A 559 4.25 9.45 -19.26
C LYS A 559 3.43 8.45 -18.46
N PHE A 560 3.46 8.58 -17.14
CA PHE A 560 2.76 7.73 -16.18
C PHE A 560 1.89 8.60 -15.25
N ASN A 561 1.01 7.98 -14.46
CA ASN A 561 -0.02 8.71 -13.73
C ASN A 561 0.47 9.20 -12.37
N VAL A 562 1.08 10.39 -12.32
CA VAL A 562 1.42 11.11 -11.08
C VAL A 562 0.72 12.46 -11.05
N LYS A 563 0.30 12.88 -9.85
CA LYS A 563 -0.40 14.14 -9.61
C LYS A 563 0.35 14.95 -8.56
N TRP A 564 0.58 16.23 -8.84
CA TRP A 564 1.21 17.19 -7.92
C TRP A 564 0.27 18.28 -7.39
N GLY A 565 -0.98 18.33 -7.85
CA GLY A 565 -1.94 19.32 -7.35
C GLY A 565 -2.30 19.15 -5.86
N THR A 566 -3.48 19.64 -5.49
CA THR A 566 -3.87 19.74 -4.08
C THR A 566 -4.08 18.37 -3.41
N ASP A 567 -3.28 18.07 -2.40
CA ASP A 567 -3.48 16.92 -1.53
C ASP A 567 -4.64 17.16 -0.54
N ARG A 568 -5.25 16.07 -0.04
CA ARG A 568 -6.33 16.17 0.95
C ARG A 568 -5.82 16.74 2.28
N GLY A 569 -6.67 17.51 2.96
CA GLY A 569 -6.39 18.11 4.26
C GLY A 569 -5.88 19.55 4.14
N LYS A 570 -5.43 20.11 5.26
CA LYS A 570 -4.88 21.47 5.35
C LYS A 570 -3.49 21.45 5.98
N ASN A 571 -2.64 22.38 5.59
CA ASN A 571 -1.45 22.71 6.36
C ASN A 571 -1.86 23.46 7.64
N PRO A 572 -1.02 23.46 8.70
CA PRO A 572 -1.22 24.30 9.87
C PRO A 572 -1.31 25.80 9.50
N PRO A 573 -2.08 26.61 10.26
CA PRO A 573 -2.07 28.06 10.10
C PRO A 573 -0.64 28.63 10.17
N GLY A 574 -0.31 29.59 9.29
CA GLY A 574 1.03 30.18 9.22
C GLY A 574 2.08 29.36 8.45
N SER A 575 1.67 28.27 7.79
CA SER A 575 2.61 27.49 6.95
C SER A 575 3.18 28.32 5.80
N PRO A 576 4.47 28.13 5.42
CA PRO A 576 5.15 28.94 4.41
C PRO A 576 4.42 29.02 3.06
N TRP A 577 3.67 27.97 2.72
CA TRP A 577 3.01 27.82 1.43
C TRP A 577 1.48 28.02 1.48
N GLY A 578 0.97 28.53 2.60
CA GLY A 578 -0.46 28.68 2.88
C GLY A 578 -1.12 27.42 3.45
N GLU A 579 -2.41 27.52 3.82
CA GLU A 579 -3.17 26.39 4.38
C GLU A 579 -3.51 25.30 3.36
N VAL A 580 -3.49 25.62 2.07
CA VAL A 580 -3.79 24.66 1.00
C VAL A 580 -2.58 23.77 0.74
N ARG A 581 -2.79 22.46 0.68
CA ARG A 581 -1.74 21.47 0.38
C ARG A 581 -1.45 21.35 -1.11
N ASP A 582 -1.08 22.46 -1.74
CA ASP A 582 -0.71 22.51 -3.15
C ASP A 582 0.76 22.14 -3.35
N ASN A 583 1.04 21.12 -4.18
CA ASN A 583 2.40 20.71 -4.52
C ASN A 583 2.77 21.06 -5.97
N ASP A 584 1.89 21.74 -6.73
CA ASP A 584 2.13 22.07 -8.13
C ASP A 584 2.68 23.50 -8.26
N LYS A 585 3.84 23.72 -7.62
CA LYS A 585 4.52 25.03 -7.55
C LYS A 585 5.94 24.94 -8.05
N HIS A 586 6.42 26.00 -8.68
CA HIS A 586 7.81 26.14 -9.12
C HIS A 586 8.42 27.36 -8.46
N LEU A 587 9.69 27.25 -8.08
CA LEU A 587 10.43 28.31 -7.42
C LEU A 587 11.69 28.64 -8.23
N SER A 588 11.97 29.92 -8.38
CA SER A 588 13.20 30.36 -9.07
C SER A 588 14.45 30.12 -8.22
N LEU A 589 15.62 30.04 -8.86
CA LEU A 589 16.88 29.93 -8.12
C LEU A 589 17.17 31.18 -7.29
N GLU A 590 16.77 32.36 -7.78
CA GLU A 590 16.93 33.64 -7.08
C GLU A 590 16.17 33.63 -5.75
N GLU A 591 14.89 33.22 -5.77
CA GLU A 591 14.07 33.11 -4.56
C GLU A 591 14.68 32.15 -3.53
N LYS A 592 15.17 30.98 -3.96
CA LYS A 592 15.79 29.99 -3.07
C LYS A 592 17.12 30.48 -2.49
N ARG A 593 17.96 31.14 -3.30
CA ARG A 593 19.25 31.69 -2.85
C ARG A 593 19.05 32.84 -1.85
N ALA A 594 18.18 33.79 -2.17
CA ALA A 594 17.88 34.92 -1.30
C ALA A 594 17.30 34.49 0.06
N ALA A 595 16.64 33.33 0.14
CA ALA A 595 16.14 32.78 1.39
C ALA A 595 17.21 32.08 2.24
N ARG A 596 18.27 31.53 1.63
CA ARG A 596 19.39 30.91 2.37
C ARG A 596 20.41 31.94 2.87
N GLU A 597 20.43 33.14 2.30
CA GLU A 597 21.31 34.24 2.69
C GLU A 597 20.77 35.08 3.86
N LYS A 598 19.49 34.90 4.22
CA LYS A 598 18.83 35.54 5.37
C LYS A 598 18.91 34.66 6.60
#